data_AF-A0A949NKS2-F1
#
_entry.id   AF-A0A949NKS2-F1
#
_cell.length_a   1.000
_cell.length_b   1.000
_cell.length_c   1.000
_cell.angle_alpha   90.00
_cell.angle_beta   90.00
_cell.angle_gamma   90.00
#
_symmetry.space_group_name_H-M   'P 1'
#
loop_
_entity.id
_entity.type
_entity.pdbx_description
1 polymer ?
#
loop_
_entity_poly.entity_id
_entity_poly.type
_entity_poly.pdbx_seq_one_letter_code
_entity_poly.pdbx_strand_id
1 'polypeptide(L)'
;MKVFLVLWIIPIVLLGTWYGLSFYDINFGFHILTRDLHDLVFTIYGNMLGISPESIPPLVLKAIILDTFLVVGFIVIKRRRKQIWSSTRKLFGWTEEREAPIATASSRDADYSRMS
;
A
#
# COMPACT_ATOMS: atom_id res chain seq x y z
N MET A 1 -0.58 7.60 11.90
CA MET A 1 -1.54 7.15 10.87
C MET A 1 -2.35 8.32 10.32
N LYS A 2 -3.13 9.02 11.17
CA LYS A 2 -3.98 10.14 10.72
C LYS A 2 -3.20 11.26 10.03
N VAL A 3 -2.08 11.71 10.61
CA VAL A 3 -1.23 12.77 10.01
C VAL A 3 -0.69 12.36 8.64
N PHE A 4 -0.22 11.12 8.49
CA PHE A 4 0.27 10.60 7.20
C PHE A 4 -0.85 10.61 6.13
N LEU A 5 -2.06 10.18 6.49
CA LEU A 5 -3.21 10.21 5.59
C LEU A 5 -3.61 11.64 5.20
N VAL A 6 -3.58 12.57 6.15
CA VAL A 6 -3.89 13.98 5.89
C VAL A 6 -2.85 14.61 4.97
N LEU A 7 -1.55 14.43 5.26
CA LEU A 7 -0.47 14.90 4.39
C LEU A 7 -0.52 14.28 2.99
N TRP A 8 -1.02 13.05 2.87
CA TRP A 8 -1.17 12.36 1.60
C TRP A 8 -2.39 12.85 0.79
N ILE A 9 -3.53 13.09 1.44
CA ILE A 9 -4.76 13.50 0.74
C ILE A 9 -4.73 14.97 0.31
N ILE A 10 -4.01 15.82 1.06
CA ILE A 10 -3.87 17.25 0.77
C ILE A 10 -3.41 17.52 -0.67
N PRO A 11 -2.27 16.99 -1.16
CA PRO A 11 -1.80 17.27 -2.52
C PRO A 11 -2.77 16.74 -3.58
N ILE A 12 -3.42 15.60 -3.35
CA ILE A 12 -4.41 15.02 -4.27
C ILE A 12 -5.62 15.94 -4.40
N VAL A 13 -6.17 16.38 -3.27
CA VAL A 13 -7.35 17.26 -3.25
C VAL A 13 -7.00 18.64 -3.80
N LEU A 14 -5.83 19.18 -3.48
CA LEU A 14 -5.38 20.46 -4.01
C LEU A 14 -5.27 20.41 -5.54
N LEU A 15 -4.59 19.40 -6.09
CA LEU A 15 -4.47 19.21 -7.54
C LEU A 15 -5.82 18.95 -8.20
N GLY A 16 -6.64 18.09 -7.62
CA GLY A 16 -7.97 17.75 -8.16
C GLY A 16 -8.93 18.94 -8.14
N THR A 17 -8.91 19.74 -7.07
CA THR A 17 -9.73 20.96 -6.96
C THR A 17 -9.27 21.99 -7.97
N TRP A 18 -7.96 22.25 -8.06
CA TRP A 18 -7.41 23.18 -9.05
C TRP A 18 -7.75 22.74 -10.49
N TYR A 19 -7.51 21.47 -10.81
CA TYR A 19 -7.81 20.90 -12.12
C TYR A 19 -9.30 21.02 -12.46
N GLY A 20 -10.18 20.66 -11.53
CA GLY A 20 -11.63 20.76 -11.72
C GLY A 20 -12.10 22.20 -11.91
N LEU A 21 -11.70 23.10 -11.01
CA LEU A 21 -12.10 24.51 -11.10
C LEU A 21 -11.64 25.14 -12.41
N SER A 22 -10.37 24.95 -12.80
CA SER A 22 -9.86 25.58 -14.01
C SER A 22 -10.39 24.93 -15.29
N PHE A 23 -10.67 23.64 -15.26
CA PHE A 23 -11.35 22.96 -16.37
C PHE A 23 -12.77 23.50 -16.59
N TYR A 24 -13.51 23.82 -15.53
CA TYR A 24 -14.83 24.47 -15.63
C TYR A 24 -14.76 26.00 -15.73
N ASP A 25 -13.56 26.58 -15.84
CA ASP A 25 -13.31 28.03 -15.89
C ASP A 25 -13.90 28.81 -14.70
N ILE A 26 -13.91 28.18 -13.52
CA ILE A 26 -14.34 28.77 -12.25
C ILE A 26 -13.16 29.53 -11.66
N ASN A 27 -12.93 30.73 -12.17
CA ASN A 27 -11.68 31.45 -11.97
C ASN A 27 -11.73 32.49 -10.84
N PHE A 28 -12.90 32.95 -10.37
CA PHE A 28 -13.06 33.91 -9.26
C PHE A 28 -12.18 35.19 -9.35
N GLY A 29 -11.66 35.53 -10.54
CA GLY A 29 -10.67 36.60 -10.75
C GLY A 29 -9.20 36.19 -10.62
N PHE A 30 -8.89 34.94 -10.26
CA PHE A 30 -7.54 34.40 -10.24
C PHE A 30 -7.15 33.80 -11.59
N HIS A 31 -6.03 34.27 -12.17
CA HIS A 31 -5.50 33.74 -13.43
C HIS A 31 -5.13 32.26 -13.37
N ILE A 32 -4.68 31.75 -12.21
CA ILE A 32 -4.29 30.34 -12.06
C ILE A 32 -5.43 29.36 -12.28
N LEU A 33 -6.68 29.82 -12.15
CA LEU A 33 -7.89 29.03 -12.32
C LEU A 33 -8.54 29.22 -13.69
N THR A 34 -7.89 29.92 -14.62
CA THR A 34 -8.41 30.09 -15.99
C THR A 34 -8.14 28.85 -16.84
N ARG A 35 -9.00 28.64 -17.85
CA ARG A 35 -8.78 27.59 -18.86
C ARG A 35 -7.47 27.81 -19.63
N ASP A 36 -7.17 29.05 -20.01
CA ASP A 36 -5.98 29.38 -20.80
C ASP A 36 -4.69 28.98 -20.08
N LEU A 37 -4.58 29.28 -18.79
CA LEU A 37 -3.40 28.90 -18.02
C LEU A 37 -3.34 27.40 -17.77
N HIS A 38 -4.49 26.74 -17.55
CA HIS A 38 -4.56 25.28 -17.46
C HIS A 38 -3.97 24.62 -18.70
N ASP A 39 -4.44 25.02 -19.89
CA ASP A 39 -3.98 24.47 -21.17
C ASP A 39 -2.50 24.79 -21.42
N LEU A 40 -2.05 25.99 -21.05
CA LEU A 40 -0.64 26.38 -21.13
C LEU A 40 0.24 25.48 -20.27
N VAL A 41 -0.14 25.23 -19.02
CA VAL A 41 0.59 24.37 -18.08
C VAL A 41 0.69 22.95 -18.63
N PHE A 42 -0.41 22.38 -19.14
CA PHE A 42 -0.38 21.05 -19.75
C PHE A 42 0.48 21.00 -21.01
N THR A 43 0.46 22.05 -21.83
CA THR A 43 1.32 22.16 -23.02
C THR A 43 2.80 22.16 -22.64
N ILE A 44 3.19 22.94 -21.63
CA ILE A 44 4.58 22.97 -21.14
C ILE A 44 5.00 21.59 -20.62
N TYR A 45 4.17 20.95 -19.81
CA TYR A 45 4.48 19.62 -19.29
C TYR A 45 4.51 18.55 -20.39
N GLY A 46 3.59 18.62 -21.37
CA GLY A 46 3.58 17.70 -22.51
C GLY A 46 4.85 17.80 -23.34
N ASN A 47 5.29 19.03 -23.61
CA ASN A 47 6.55 19.29 -24.32
C ASN A 47 7.77 18.79 -23.53
N MET A 48 7.78 18.96 -22.19
CA MET A 48 8.87 18.45 -21.34
C MET A 48 8.92 16.93 -21.27
N LEU A 49 7.75 16.28 -21.22
CA LEU A 49 7.62 14.83 -21.12
C LEU A 49 7.68 14.13 -22.49
N GLY A 50 7.58 14.87 -23.59
CA GLY A 50 7.51 14.32 -24.94
C GLY A 50 6.20 13.57 -25.24
N ILE A 51 5.10 13.94 -24.56
CA ILE A 51 3.78 13.31 -24.70
C ILE A 51 2.70 14.36 -24.97
N SER A 52 1.58 13.95 -25.58
CA SER A 52 0.46 14.87 -25.82
C SER A 52 -0.10 15.42 -24.50
N PRO A 53 -0.41 16.73 -24.41
CA PRO A 53 -0.90 17.37 -23.19
C PRO A 53 -2.22 16.74 -22.70
N GLU A 54 -3.08 16.33 -23.62
CA GLU A 54 -4.34 15.63 -23.32
C GLU A 54 -4.16 14.26 -22.63
N SER A 55 -2.98 13.65 -22.75
CA SER A 55 -2.67 12.36 -22.13
C SER A 55 -2.22 12.50 -20.67
N ILE A 56 -1.85 13.71 -20.22
CA ILE A 56 -1.33 13.94 -18.88
C ILE A 56 -2.42 13.76 -17.80
N PRO A 57 -3.62 14.38 -17.90
CA PRO A 57 -4.66 14.19 -16.90
C PRO A 57 -5.05 12.73 -16.65
N PRO A 58 -5.31 11.88 -17.67
CA PRO A 58 -5.65 10.48 -17.42
C PRO A 58 -4.48 9.66 -16.84
N LEU A 59 -3.22 10.02 -17.12
CA LEU A 59 -2.05 9.39 -16.50
C LEU A 59 -1.96 9.74 -15.00
N VAL A 60 -2.15 11.00 -14.64
CA VAL A 60 -2.18 11.46 -13.25
C VAL A 60 -3.31 10.77 -12.48
N LEU A 61 -4.50 10.66 -13.08
CA LEU A 61 -5.62 9.95 -12.47
C LEU A 61 -5.30 8.48 -12.20
N LYS A 62 -4.70 7.78 -13.17
CA LYS A 62 -4.24 6.39 -13.00
C LYS A 62 -3.23 6.26 -11.85
N ALA A 63 -2.29 7.21 -11.75
CA ALA A 63 -1.31 7.24 -10.67
C ALA A 63 -1.98 7.41 -9.29
N ILE A 64 -2.95 8.34 -9.17
CA ILE A 64 -3.70 8.56 -7.94
C ILE A 64 -4.48 7.31 -7.52
N ILE A 65 -5.13 6.62 -8.47
CA ILE A 65 -5.87 5.37 -8.18
C ILE A 65 -4.93 4.30 -7.65
N LEU A 66 -3.80 4.09 -8.32
CA LEU A 66 -2.79 3.11 -7.91
C LEU A 66 -2.25 3.44 -6.51
N ASP A 67 -1.91 4.71 -6.26
CA ASP A 67 -1.36 5.16 -4.99
C ASP A 67 -2.38 5.03 -3.84
N THR A 68 -3.65 5.37 -4.10
CA THR A 68 -4.75 5.15 -3.15
C THR A 68 -4.89 3.68 -2.79
N PHE A 69 -4.79 2.79 -3.79
CA PHE A 69 -4.82 1.35 -3.57
C PHE A 69 -3.64 0.89 -2.70
N LEU A 70 -2.43 1.41 -2.94
CA LEU A 70 -1.26 1.11 -2.12
C LEU A 70 -1.42 1.61 -0.68
N VAL A 71 -1.91 2.84 -0.46
CA VAL A 71 -2.13 3.40 0.87
C VAL A 71 -3.18 2.60 1.63
N VAL A 72 -4.30 2.27 1.00
CA VAL A 72 -5.34 1.42 1.62
C VAL A 72 -4.79 0.02 1.92
N GLY A 73 -4.10 -0.60 0.97
CA GLY A 73 -3.46 -1.90 1.15
C GLY A 73 -2.47 -1.90 2.34
N PHE A 74 -1.62 -0.89 2.42
CA PHE A 74 -0.68 -0.71 3.53
C PHE A 74 -1.40 -0.55 4.88
N ILE A 75 -2.49 0.22 4.92
CA ILE A 75 -3.29 0.40 6.14
C ILE A 75 -3.95 -0.91 6.57
N VAL A 76 -4.51 -1.67 5.62
CA VAL A 76 -5.15 -2.96 5.89
C VAL A 76 -4.12 -3.95 6.45
N ILE A 77 -2.94 -4.06 5.82
CA ILE A 77 -1.85 -4.92 6.29
C ILE A 77 -1.38 -4.49 7.68
N LYS A 78 -1.21 -3.18 7.91
CA LYS A 78 -0.79 -2.64 9.20
C LYS A 78 -1.80 -2.94 10.31
N ARG A 79 -3.10 -2.79 10.03
CA ARG A 79 -4.19 -3.06 10.98
C ARG A 79 -4.36 -4.56 11.26
N ARG A 80 -4.13 -5.40 10.26
CA ARG A 80 -4.26 -6.86 10.35
C ARG A 80 -2.95 -7.57 10.70
N ARG A 81 -1.84 -6.87 10.98
CA ARG A 81 -0.51 -7.47 11.25
C ARG A 81 -0.56 -8.65 12.22
N LYS A 82 -1.30 -8.56 13.35
CA LYS A 82 -1.40 -9.66 14.32
C LYS A 82 -2.12 -10.90 13.75
N GLN A 83 -3.18 -10.70 12.96
CA GLN A 83 -3.92 -11.79 12.32
C GLN A 83 -3.15 -12.37 11.13
N ILE A 84 -2.55 -11.53 10.29
CA ILE A 84 -1.73 -11.96 9.15
C ILE A 84 -0.54 -12.77 9.65
N TRP A 85 0.16 -12.34 10.71
CA TRP A 85 1.30 -13.10 11.24
C TRP A 85 0.89 -14.46 11.84
N SER A 86 -0.29 -14.54 12.44
CA SER A 86 -0.87 -15.81 12.91
C SER A 86 -1.29 -16.73 11.76
N SER A 87 -1.80 -16.17 10.66
CA SER A 87 -2.20 -16.93 9.46
C SER A 87 -0.99 -17.34 8.61
N THR A 88 0.06 -16.52 8.55
CA THR A 88 1.33 -16.89 7.89
C THR A 88 2.06 -17.96 8.67
N ARG A 89 1.99 -18.00 10.02
CA ARG A 89 2.48 -19.16 10.78
C ARG A 89 1.70 -20.46 10.53
N LYS A 90 0.40 -20.35 10.18
CA LYS A 90 -0.44 -21.50 9.84
C LYS A 90 -0.26 -21.99 8.41
N LEU A 91 0.00 -21.07 7.47
CA LEU A 91 0.28 -21.38 6.06
C LEU A 91 1.74 -21.79 5.83
N PHE A 92 2.68 -21.11 6.49
CA PHE A 92 4.07 -21.52 6.65
C PHE A 92 4.16 -22.45 7.85
N GLY A 93 3.31 -23.48 7.85
CA GLY A 93 3.41 -24.59 8.77
C GLY A 93 4.76 -25.24 8.56
N TRP A 94 5.72 -24.85 9.41
CA TRP A 94 6.81 -25.74 9.79
C TRP A 94 6.10 -27.02 10.19
N THR A 95 6.25 -28.05 9.36
CA THR A 95 6.00 -29.44 9.71
C THR A 95 7.06 -29.79 10.75
N GLU A 96 7.00 -29.14 11.91
CA GLU A 96 7.73 -29.57 13.10
C GLU A 96 7.07 -30.89 13.46
N GLU A 97 7.87 -31.92 13.29
CA GLU A 97 7.60 -33.32 13.49
C GLU A 97 6.59 -33.55 14.61
N ARG A 98 5.64 -34.44 14.33
CA ARG A 98 5.15 -35.30 15.40
C ARG A 98 6.34 -36.12 15.90
N GLU A 99 7.19 -35.53 16.75
CA GLU A 99 7.81 -36.29 17.82
C GLU A 99 6.67 -36.70 18.75
N ALA A 100 6.06 -37.82 18.40
CA ALA A 100 5.27 -38.58 19.34
C ALA A 100 6.16 -38.85 20.55
N PRO A 101 5.72 -38.56 21.79
CA PRO A 101 6.41 -39.07 22.96
C PRO A 101 6.17 -40.58 22.98
N ILE A 102 7.00 -41.35 22.28
CA ILE A 102 7.11 -42.78 22.53
C ILE A 102 7.92 -42.91 23.82
N ALA A 103 7.20 -42.72 24.92
CA ALA A 103 7.56 -43.27 26.20
C ALA A 103 7.52 -44.81 26.11
N THR A 104 8.58 -45.42 25.59
CA THR A 104 8.99 -46.82 25.82
C THR A 104 10.47 -46.90 25.41
N ALA A 105 11.47 -47.22 26.23
CA ALA A 105 11.46 -48.10 27.37
C ALA A 105 12.59 -47.71 28.35
N SER A 106 12.17 -47.45 29.58
CA SER A 106 12.92 -47.69 30.81
C SER A 106 13.20 -49.19 30.95
N SER A 107 14.20 -49.72 30.23
CA SER A 107 14.61 -51.12 30.37
C SER A 107 16.11 -51.38 30.27
N ARG A 108 16.97 -50.36 30.38
CA ARG A 108 18.43 -50.55 30.39
C ARG A 108 19.12 -50.45 31.76
N ASP A 109 18.44 -49.94 32.78
CA ASP A 109 19.06 -49.71 34.10
C ASP A 109 18.61 -50.69 35.21
N ALA A 110 17.69 -51.62 34.92
CA ALA A 110 17.16 -52.54 35.94
C ALA A 110 17.84 -53.92 35.99
N ASP A 111 18.59 -54.32 34.96
CA ASP A 111 19.13 -55.70 34.86
C ASP A 111 20.59 -55.83 35.35
N TYR A 112 21.35 -54.73 35.39
CA TYR A 112 22.72 -54.74 35.93
C TYR A 112 22.79 -54.88 37.46
N SER A 113 21.68 -54.68 38.19
CA SER A 113 21.61 -54.83 39.65
C SER A 113 21.13 -56.21 40.13
N ARG A 114 20.89 -57.18 39.23
CA ARG A 114 20.53 -58.56 39.60
C ARG A 114 21.61 -59.60 39.31
N MET A 115 22.77 -59.19 38.78
CA MET A 115 23.92 -60.06 38.51
C MET A 115 25.12 -59.79 39.44
N SER A 116 24.88 -59.34 40.68
CA SER A 116 25.87 -59.27 41.76
C SER A 116 25.46 -60.11 42.95
#